data_AF-A0A0K9YNA7-F1
#
_entry.id   AF-A0A0K9YNA7-F1
#
_cell.length_a   1.000
_cell.length_b   1.000
_cell.length_c   1.000
_cell.angle_alpha   90.00
_cell.angle_beta   90.00
_cell.angle_gamma   90.00
#
_symmetry.space_group_name_H-M   'P 1'
#
loop_
_entity.id
_entity.type
_entity.pdbx_description
1 polymer ?
#
loop_
_entity_poly.entity_id
_entity_poly.type
_entity_poly.pdbx_seq_one_letter_code
_entity_poly.pdbx_strand_id
1 'polypeptide(L)'
;MNETKCGAWPNSWEELANYVNDLESQNHDYNSIADSLSKATVAMFNYFASKHGMTGFQASWAGLQFLRTTRGMDGPFAIIDGSKLLYPQYNIHSDINKWIEEWKPELGRIAKKKLEEDNKYAHPNVIKRWQELSKYAQVEETK
;
A
#
# COMPACT_ATOMS: atom_id res chain seq x y z
N MET A 1 -15.42 -23.88 3.55
CA MET A 1 -14.28 -22.96 3.30
C MET A 1 -13.04 -23.69 2.84
N ASN A 2 -12.46 -23.27 1.70
CA ASN A 2 -11.20 -23.79 1.18
C ASN A 2 -10.05 -22.87 1.65
N GLU A 3 -9.00 -23.45 2.23
CA GLU A 3 -7.76 -22.75 2.53
C GLU A 3 -6.74 -23.05 1.44
N THR A 4 -6.10 -22.00 0.93
CA THR A 4 -5.12 -22.08 -0.17
C THR A 4 -3.83 -21.40 0.23
N LYS A 5 -2.81 -21.46 -0.63
CA LYS A 5 -1.60 -20.62 -0.48
C LYS A 5 -1.92 -19.11 -0.39
N CYS A 6 -3.10 -18.69 -0.88
CA CYS A 6 -3.58 -17.31 -0.85
C CYS A 6 -4.55 -17.04 0.30
N GLY A 7 -4.57 -17.90 1.33
CA GLY A 7 -5.43 -17.79 2.50
C GLY A 7 -6.81 -18.43 2.32
N ALA A 8 -7.71 -18.12 3.26
CA ALA A 8 -9.07 -18.62 3.32
C ALA A 8 -10.00 -17.93 2.30
N TRP A 9 -10.89 -18.71 1.68
CA TRP A 9 -11.87 -18.24 0.68
C TRP A 9 -13.32 -18.48 1.16
N PRO A 10 -13.86 -17.61 2.04
CA PRO A 10 -15.27 -17.68 2.42
C PRO A 10 -16.17 -17.17 1.29
N ASN A 11 -17.22 -17.92 0.97
CA ASN A 11 -18.20 -17.59 -0.08
C ASN A 11 -19.51 -17.06 0.48
N SER A 12 -19.66 -17.01 1.81
CA SER A 12 -20.79 -16.40 2.51
C SER A 12 -20.30 -15.57 3.69
N TRP A 13 -21.17 -14.67 4.16
CA TRP A 13 -20.90 -13.91 5.37
C TRP A 13 -20.75 -14.82 6.59
N GLU A 14 -21.55 -15.87 6.71
CA GLU A 14 -21.43 -16.85 7.80
C GLU A 14 -20.10 -17.59 7.78
N GLU A 15 -19.60 -17.99 6.61
CA GLU A 15 -18.26 -18.60 6.52
C GLU A 15 -17.17 -17.64 6.99
N LEU A 16 -17.25 -16.36 6.59
CA LEU A 16 -16.30 -15.33 7.01
C LEU A 16 -16.40 -15.06 8.52
N ALA A 17 -17.61 -14.89 9.04
CA ALA A 17 -17.85 -14.59 10.45
C ALA A 17 -17.36 -15.73 11.35
N ASN A 18 -17.67 -16.98 11.00
CA ASN A 18 -17.18 -18.14 11.74
C ASN A 18 -15.65 -18.21 11.72
N TYR A 19 -15.01 -17.97 10.57
CA TYR A 19 -13.55 -17.94 10.47
C TYR A 19 -12.91 -16.86 11.36
N VAL A 20 -13.49 -15.66 11.38
CA VAL A 20 -12.98 -14.56 12.24
C VAL A 20 -13.17 -14.89 13.72
N ASN A 21 -14.32 -15.46 14.10
CA ASN A 21 -14.57 -15.90 15.47
C ASN A 21 -13.58 -16.98 15.91
N ASP A 22 -13.27 -17.94 15.02
CA ASP A 22 -12.28 -18.99 15.28
C ASP A 22 -10.86 -18.41 15.44
N LEU A 23 -10.52 -17.37 14.67
CA LEU A 23 -9.25 -16.68 14.81
C LEU A 23 -9.17 -15.91 16.13
N GLU A 24 -10.23 -15.20 16.54
CA GLU A 24 -10.31 -14.41 17.78
C GLU A 24 -10.31 -15.28 19.05
N SER A 25 -10.92 -16.46 18.98
CA SER A 25 -11.05 -17.38 20.12
C SER A 25 -9.74 -18.11 20.47
N GLN A 26 -8.68 -17.93 19.68
CA GLN A 26 -7.38 -18.54 19.93
C GLN A 26 -6.64 -17.80 21.06
N ASN A 27 -5.80 -18.53 21.80
CA ASN A 27 -4.87 -17.88 22.71
C ASN A 27 -3.81 -17.13 21.90
N HIS A 28 -3.76 -15.82 22.07
CA HIS A 28 -2.84 -14.96 21.34
C HIS A 28 -1.66 -14.48 22.21
N ASP A 29 -0.50 -14.47 21.57
CA ASP A 29 0.67 -13.70 21.93
C ASP A 29 0.90 -12.57 20.92
N TYR A 30 1.99 -11.81 21.09
CA TYR A 30 2.31 -10.65 20.27
C TYR A 30 2.41 -10.95 18.76
N ASN A 31 2.92 -12.13 18.37
CA ASN A 31 3.11 -12.46 16.96
C ASN A 31 1.87 -13.15 16.37
N SER A 32 1.25 -14.04 17.13
CA SER A 32 0.07 -14.79 16.68
C SER A 32 -1.15 -13.90 16.48
N ILE A 33 -1.32 -12.81 17.26
CA ILE A 33 -2.40 -11.85 16.99
C ILE A 33 -2.21 -11.14 15.64
N ALA A 34 -0.97 -10.80 15.28
CA ALA A 34 -0.67 -10.16 14.00
C ALA A 34 -0.89 -11.12 12.82
N ASP A 35 -0.55 -12.41 12.99
CA ASP A 35 -0.82 -13.45 12.01
C ASP A 35 -2.33 -13.68 11.83
N SER A 36 -3.10 -13.77 12.92
CA SER A 36 -4.57 -13.88 12.87
C SER A 36 -5.22 -12.68 12.18
N LEU A 37 -4.77 -11.46 12.48
CA LEU A 37 -5.27 -10.26 11.79
C LEU A 37 -4.95 -10.29 10.29
N SER A 38 -3.74 -10.74 9.91
CA SER A 38 -3.35 -10.91 8.51
C SER A 38 -4.28 -11.90 7.79
N LYS A 39 -4.52 -13.06 8.41
CA LYS A 39 -5.44 -14.10 7.90
C LYS A 39 -6.87 -13.58 7.74
N ALA A 40 -7.40 -12.89 8.75
CA ALA A 40 -8.74 -12.29 8.70
C ALA A 40 -8.86 -11.25 7.58
N THR A 41 -7.83 -10.42 7.41
CA THR A 41 -7.76 -9.40 6.35
C THR A 41 -7.80 -10.04 4.97
N VAL A 42 -7.00 -11.09 4.74
CA VAL A 42 -7.00 -11.84 3.48
C VAL A 42 -8.35 -12.52 3.22
N ALA A 43 -8.98 -13.11 4.25
CA ALA A 43 -10.29 -13.72 4.12
C ALA A 43 -11.37 -12.69 3.72
N MET A 44 -11.31 -11.48 4.26
CA MET A 44 -12.20 -10.38 3.86
C MET A 44 -11.99 -9.97 2.39
N PHE A 45 -10.74 -9.87 1.93
CA PHE A 45 -10.45 -9.61 0.51
C PHE A 45 -11.04 -10.69 -0.40
N ASN A 46 -10.84 -11.97 -0.04
CA ASN A 46 -11.34 -13.10 -0.81
C ASN A 46 -12.88 -13.19 -0.79
N TYR A 47 -13.51 -12.85 0.34
CA TYR A 47 -14.97 -12.72 0.42
C TYR A 47 -15.50 -11.70 -0.60
N PHE A 48 -14.97 -10.47 -0.57
CA PHE A 48 -15.37 -9.43 -1.53
C PHE A 48 -15.09 -9.83 -2.98
N ALA A 49 -13.96 -10.49 -3.24
CA ALA A 49 -13.63 -11.00 -4.56
C ALA A 49 -14.66 -12.03 -5.05
N SER A 50 -15.11 -12.95 -4.18
CA SER A 50 -16.14 -13.95 -4.52
C SER A 50 -17.51 -13.33 -4.84
N LYS A 51 -17.85 -12.18 -4.23
CA LYS A 51 -19.13 -11.50 -4.41
C LYS A 51 -19.17 -10.54 -5.59
N HIS A 52 -18.05 -9.87 -5.85
CA HIS A 52 -18.01 -8.75 -6.79
C HIS A 52 -17.09 -8.99 -7.99
N GLY A 53 -16.45 -10.16 -8.08
CA GLY A 53 -15.57 -10.49 -9.20
C GLY A 53 -14.36 -9.56 -9.27
N MET A 54 -13.74 -9.26 -8.12
CA MET A 54 -12.60 -8.35 -8.07
C MET A 54 -11.44 -8.86 -8.92
N THR A 55 -10.90 -7.99 -9.77
CA THR A 55 -9.67 -8.26 -10.52
C THR A 55 -8.44 -8.21 -9.62
N GLY A 56 -7.35 -8.87 -10.03
CA GLY A 56 -6.07 -8.79 -9.33
C GLY A 56 -5.54 -7.35 -9.18
N PHE A 57 -5.88 -6.47 -10.12
CA PHE A 57 -5.55 -5.04 -10.03
C PHE A 57 -6.31 -4.35 -8.88
N GLN A 58 -7.63 -4.56 -8.77
CA GLN A 58 -8.45 -3.97 -7.70
C GLN A 58 -8.04 -4.50 -6.33
N ALA A 59 -7.74 -5.80 -6.22
CA ALA A 59 -7.23 -6.40 -4.98
C ALA A 59 -5.89 -5.78 -4.58
N SER A 60 -4.96 -5.62 -5.54
CA SER A 60 -3.66 -4.98 -5.29
C SER A 60 -3.81 -3.52 -4.86
N TRP A 61 -4.70 -2.76 -5.52
CA TRP A 61 -4.98 -1.37 -5.16
C TRP A 61 -5.53 -1.26 -3.73
N ALA A 62 -6.49 -2.10 -3.36
CA ALA A 62 -7.07 -2.08 -2.02
C ALA A 62 -6.05 -2.48 -0.94
N GLY A 63 -5.16 -3.44 -1.23
CA GLY A 63 -4.02 -3.78 -0.35
C GLY A 63 -3.05 -2.60 -0.16
N LEU A 64 -2.76 -1.85 -1.23
CA LEU A 64 -1.97 -0.62 -1.13
C LEU A 64 -2.70 0.45 -0.30
N GLN A 65 -4.02 0.62 -0.46
CA GLN A 65 -4.78 1.58 0.36
C GLN A 65 -4.76 1.23 1.85
N PHE A 66 -4.80 -0.06 2.20
CA PHE A 66 -4.65 -0.51 3.57
C PHE A 66 -3.29 -0.10 4.15
N LEU A 67 -2.20 -0.36 3.43
CA LEU A 67 -0.85 0.07 3.86
C LEU A 67 -0.75 1.59 3.99
N ARG A 68 -1.32 2.32 3.03
CA ARG A 68 -1.33 3.79 3.03
C ARG A 68 -1.99 4.33 4.29
N THR A 69 -3.18 3.84 4.59
CA THR A 69 -4.00 4.29 5.72
C THR A 69 -3.36 3.95 7.06
N THR A 70 -2.92 2.70 7.23
CA THR A 70 -2.39 2.21 8.52
C THR A 70 -1.00 2.74 8.85
N ARG A 71 -0.25 3.24 7.85
CA ARG A 71 1.10 3.77 8.02
C ARG A 71 1.19 5.28 7.86
N GLY A 72 0.08 5.97 7.61
CA GLY A 72 0.06 7.42 7.40
C GLY A 72 0.95 7.86 6.22
N MET A 73 0.92 7.11 5.11
CA MET A 73 1.74 7.41 3.95
C MET A 73 1.03 8.45 3.05
N ASP A 74 1.51 9.69 3.07
CA ASP A 74 0.94 10.76 2.22
C ASP A 74 1.50 10.76 0.79
N GLY A 75 2.70 10.22 0.62
CA GLY A 75 3.44 10.23 -0.64
C GLY A 75 3.21 8.96 -1.48
N PRO A 76 3.76 8.95 -2.72
CA PRO A 76 3.89 7.72 -3.48
C PRO A 76 4.77 6.71 -2.74
N PHE A 77 4.39 5.44 -2.81
CA PHE A 77 5.15 4.33 -2.28
C PHE A 77 4.98 3.10 -3.18
N ALA A 78 5.91 2.16 -3.07
CA ALA A 78 5.89 0.92 -3.83
C ALA A 78 6.32 -0.25 -2.93
N ILE A 79 5.87 -1.45 -3.30
CA ILE A 79 6.33 -2.71 -2.70
C ILE A 79 7.42 -3.28 -3.61
N ILE A 80 8.58 -3.56 -3.04
CA ILE A 80 9.69 -4.20 -3.75
C ILE A 80 9.73 -5.68 -3.37
N ASP A 81 9.62 -6.54 -4.38
CA ASP A 81 9.77 -7.99 -4.22
C ASP A 81 11.25 -8.38 -4.41
N GLY A 82 11.93 -8.64 -3.30
CA GLY A 82 13.34 -9.02 -3.29
C GLY A 82 13.61 -10.38 -3.94
N SER A 83 12.61 -11.26 -4.08
CA SER A 83 12.80 -12.56 -4.74
C SER A 83 13.19 -12.41 -6.21
N LYS A 84 12.87 -11.27 -6.83
CA LYS A 84 13.29 -10.93 -8.20
C LYS A 84 14.81 -10.85 -8.36
N LEU A 85 15.56 -10.61 -7.29
CA LEU A 85 17.03 -10.62 -7.33
C LEU A 85 17.60 -12.01 -7.66
N LEU A 86 16.81 -13.07 -7.51
CA LEU A 86 17.20 -14.43 -7.89
C LEU A 86 17.25 -14.66 -9.40
N TYR A 87 16.72 -13.72 -10.22
CA TYR A 87 16.58 -13.92 -11.66
C TYR A 87 17.19 -12.77 -12.49
N PRO A 88 18.04 -13.09 -13.49
CA PRO A 88 18.83 -12.08 -14.22
C PRO A 88 18.02 -11.16 -15.13
N GLN A 89 16.79 -11.54 -15.49
CA GLN A 89 15.91 -10.70 -16.33
C GLN A 89 15.34 -9.48 -15.57
N TYR A 90 15.46 -9.43 -14.24
CA TYR A 90 14.99 -8.30 -13.44
C TYR A 90 16.15 -7.38 -13.06
N ASN A 91 15.95 -6.07 -13.22
CA ASN A 91 16.88 -5.04 -12.75
C ASN A 91 16.16 -4.10 -11.78
N ILE A 92 16.07 -4.52 -10.53
CA ILE A 92 15.34 -3.78 -9.48
C ILE A 92 15.89 -2.36 -9.30
N HIS A 93 17.21 -2.15 -9.43
CA HIS A 93 17.80 -0.83 -9.31
C HIS A 93 17.33 0.11 -10.42
N SER A 94 17.29 -0.38 -11.67
CA SER A 94 16.74 0.39 -12.79
C SER A 94 15.26 0.68 -12.61
N ASP A 95 14.47 -0.29 -12.14
CA ASP A 95 13.03 -0.13 -11.91
C ASP A 95 12.76 0.92 -10.82
N ILE A 96 13.52 0.90 -9.73
CA ILE A 96 13.44 1.90 -8.65
C ILE A 96 13.81 3.29 -9.18
N ASN A 97 14.90 3.41 -9.93
CA ASN A 97 15.32 4.70 -10.47
C ASN A 97 14.26 5.27 -11.42
N LYS A 98 13.69 4.43 -12.30
CA LYS A 98 12.59 4.82 -13.18
C LYS A 98 11.38 5.28 -12.36
N TRP A 99 10.99 4.51 -11.35
CA TRP A 99 9.88 4.86 -10.46
C TRP A 99 10.10 6.20 -9.75
N ILE A 100 11.31 6.46 -9.25
CA ILE A 100 11.65 7.75 -8.62
C ILE A 100 11.43 8.91 -9.61
N GLU A 101 11.87 8.78 -10.86
CA GLU A 101 11.67 9.80 -11.89
C GLU A 101 10.19 10.01 -12.22
N GLU A 102 9.41 8.94 -12.37
CA GLU A 102 7.97 8.99 -12.68
C GLU A 102 7.16 9.71 -11.60
N TRP A 103 7.56 9.62 -10.34
CA TRP A 103 6.86 10.26 -9.22
C TRP A 103 7.32 11.69 -8.92
N LYS A 104 8.40 12.19 -9.54
CA LYS A 104 8.88 13.56 -9.33
C LYS A 104 7.79 14.62 -9.52
N PRO A 105 6.90 14.54 -10.54
CA PRO A 105 5.84 15.53 -10.70
C PRO A 105 4.88 15.61 -9.52
N GLU A 106 4.41 14.46 -9.03
CA GLU A 106 3.49 14.40 -7.89
C GLU A 106 4.18 14.82 -6.60
N LEU A 107 5.43 14.38 -6.38
CA LEU A 107 6.24 14.84 -5.25
C LEU A 107 6.46 16.36 -5.30
N GLY A 108 6.63 16.93 -6.50
CA GLY A 108 6.69 18.38 -6.69
C GLY A 108 5.40 19.08 -6.29
N ARG A 109 4.23 18.53 -6.67
CA ARG A 109 2.92 19.05 -6.28
C ARG A 109 2.73 19.02 -4.75
N ILE A 110 3.06 17.90 -4.11
CA ILE A 110 3.00 17.76 -2.65
C ILE A 110 3.95 18.75 -1.96
N ALA A 111 5.19 18.88 -2.46
CA ALA A 111 6.18 19.80 -1.93
C ALA A 111 5.72 21.27 -2.01
N LYS A 112 5.11 21.66 -3.15
CA LYS A 112 4.52 23.00 -3.33
C LYS A 112 3.43 23.26 -2.28
N LYS A 113 2.49 22.33 -2.11
CA LYS A 113 1.43 22.42 -1.10
C LYS A 113 2.00 22.56 0.32
N LYS A 114 3.00 21.76 0.69
CA LYS A 114 3.67 21.86 2.01
C LYS A 114 4.38 23.19 2.24
N LEU A 115 4.95 23.78 1.19
CA LEU A 115 5.54 25.12 1.29
C LEU A 115 4.49 26.21 1.50
N GLU A 116 3.28 26.04 0.97
CA GLU A 116 2.16 26.98 1.13
C GLU A 116 1.49 26.85 2.50
N GLU A 117 1.34 25.63 3.01
CA GLU A 117 0.52 25.34 4.20
C GLU A 117 1.32 25.12 5.49
N ASP A 118 2.57 24.61 5.42
CA ASP A 118 3.19 23.87 6.54
C ASP A 118 4.67 24.21 6.79
N ASN A 119 5.13 25.38 6.32
CA ASN A 119 6.57 25.71 6.36
C ASN A 119 7.06 26.31 7.69
N LYS A 120 6.17 26.72 8.59
CA LYS A 120 6.53 27.57 9.76
C LYS A 120 7.39 26.86 10.82
N TYR A 121 7.21 25.54 10.97
CA TYR A 121 7.91 24.74 11.97
C TYR A 121 8.83 23.66 11.36
N ALA A 122 8.89 23.59 10.03
CA ALA A 122 9.76 22.64 9.34
C ALA A 122 11.23 23.07 9.46
N HIS A 123 12.12 22.09 9.66
CA HIS A 123 13.56 22.35 9.69
C HIS A 123 14.04 22.95 8.35
N PRO A 124 14.99 23.91 8.31
CA PRO A 124 15.42 24.57 7.07
C PRO A 124 15.85 23.62 5.94
N ASN A 125 16.52 22.51 6.26
CA ASN A 125 16.89 21.50 5.27
C ASN A 125 15.68 20.81 4.61
N VAL A 126 14.59 20.63 5.36
CA VAL A 126 13.34 20.06 4.84
C VAL A 126 12.68 21.05 3.90
N ILE A 127 12.62 22.33 4.28
CA ILE A 127 12.11 23.42 3.43
C ILE A 127 12.91 23.51 2.12
N LYS A 128 14.25 23.49 2.22
CA LYS A 128 15.13 23.49 1.04
C LYS A 128 14.83 22.30 0.13
N ARG A 129 14.63 21.11 0.71
CA ARG A 129 14.28 19.93 -0.07
C ARG A 129 12.93 20.08 -0.77
N TRP A 130 11.93 20.68 -0.12
CA TRP A 130 10.65 20.96 -0.76
C TRP A 130 10.79 21.98 -1.90
N GLN A 131 11.62 23.02 -1.75
CA GLN A 131 11.90 23.99 -2.82
C GLN A 131 12.60 23.37 -4.03
N GLU A 132 13.47 22.38 -3.81
CA GLU A 132 14.08 21.60 -4.90
C GLU A 132 13.03 20.78 -5.64
N LEU A 133 12.17 20.07 -4.91
CA LEU A 133 11.16 19.19 -5.49
C LEU A 133 10.02 19.95 -6.16
N SER A 134 9.59 21.10 -5.62
CA SER A 134 8.47 21.88 -6.15
C SER A 134 8.69 22.34 -7.60
N LYS A 135 9.95 22.40 -8.06
CA LYS A 135 10.33 22.69 -9.46
C LYS A 135 9.82 21.65 -10.44
N TYR A 136 9.55 20.43 -9.98
CA TYR A 136 9.04 19.34 -10.82
C TYR A 136 7.52 19.31 -10.88
N ALA A 137 6.80 20.13 -10.11
CA ALA A 137 5.35 20.24 -10.22
C ALA A 137 5.00 20.68 -11.65
N GLN A 138 4.39 19.80 -12.45
CA GLN A 138 3.91 20.19 -13.77
C GLN A 138 2.80 21.23 -13.61
N VAL A 139 2.81 22.24 -14.48
CA VAL A 139 1.65 23.13 -14.65
C VAL A 139 0.58 22.27 -15.30
N GLU A 140 -0.56 22.09 -14.65
CA GLU A 140 -1.71 21.47 -15.29
C GLU A 140 -2.03 22.28 -16.56
N GLU A 141 -1.75 21.71 -17.73
CA GLU A 141 -2.40 22.17 -18.96
C GLU A 141 -3.88 21.85 -18.79
N THR A 142 -4.65 22.84 -18.34
CA THR A 142 -6.11 22.85 -18.42
C THR A 142 -6.51 22.41 -19.83
N LYS A 143 -7.05 21.20 -19.93
CA LYS A 143 -7.80 20.75 -21.11
C LYS A 143 -9.21 21.32 -21.08
#